data_AF-A0A1H0BQU7-F1
#
_entry.id   AF-A0A1H0BQU7-F1
#
_cell.length_a   1.000
_cell.length_b   1.000
_cell.length_c   1.000
_cell.angle_alpha   90.00
_cell.angle_beta   90.00
_cell.angle_gamma   90.00
#
_symmetry.space_group_name_H-M   'P 1'
#
loop_
_entity.id
_entity.type
_entity.pdbx_description
1 polymer ?
#
loop_
_entity_poly.entity_id
_entity_poly.type
_entity_poly.pdbx_seq_one_letter_code
_entity_poly.pdbx_strand_id
1 'polypeptide(L)'
;MVTSLLHLGAIVGGVVGSVALAGYVARLVFGSAELPRVLRRRQEQPAVPAGRPLERVAADLRRLSAQLVRVPAGAPMARRRGLQAAYDDVLVEAARLLEVPQTLDAVPPGRARDVERLRVQTALATAGLVVPD
;
A
#
# COMPACT_ATOMS: atom_id res chain seq x y z
N MET A 1 9.62 -40.90 15.97
CA MET A 1 8.77 -40.30 14.92
C MET A 1 8.10 -39.01 15.38
N VAL A 2 7.42 -39.00 16.55
CA VAL A 2 6.77 -37.80 17.11
C VAL A 2 7.75 -36.63 17.31
N THR A 3 8.96 -36.91 17.80
CA THR A 3 10.02 -35.91 18.02
C THR A 3 10.52 -35.23 16.73
N SER A 4 10.56 -35.94 15.61
CA SER A 4 11.02 -35.41 14.32
C SER A 4 9.97 -34.50 13.66
N LEU A 5 8.68 -34.83 13.82
CA LEU A 5 7.58 -33.98 13.37
C LEU A 5 7.51 -32.67 14.16
N LEU A 6 7.80 -32.71 15.47
CA LEU A 6 7.90 -31.51 16.30
C LEU A 6 9.06 -30.60 15.89
N HIS A 7 10.21 -31.16 15.52
CA HIS A 7 11.35 -30.36 15.03
C HIS A 7 11.04 -29.68 13.68
N LEU A 8 10.41 -30.39 12.76
CA LEU A 8 9.98 -29.81 11.47
C LEU A 8 8.97 -28.68 11.67
N GLY A 9 7.99 -28.87 12.56
CA GLY A 9 7.02 -27.83 12.91
C GLY A 9 7.69 -26.59 13.52
N ALA A 10 8.69 -26.78 14.39
CA ALA A 10 9.42 -25.69 15.01
C ALA A 10 10.24 -24.87 13.99
N ILE A 11 10.89 -25.53 13.04
CA ILE A 11 11.67 -24.86 11.99
C ILE A 11 10.75 -24.04 11.09
N VAL A 12 9.65 -24.64 10.63
CA VAL A 12 8.69 -23.96 9.74
C VAL A 12 8.03 -22.78 10.46
N GLY A 13 7.59 -22.97 11.71
CA GLY A 13 7.02 -21.90 12.52
C GLY A 13 7.99 -20.75 12.77
N GLY A 14 9.27 -21.07 13.03
CA GLY A 14 10.32 -20.06 13.21
C GLY A 14 10.60 -19.24 11.94
N VAL A 15 10.64 -19.89 10.77
CA VAL A 15 10.88 -19.19 9.50
C VAL A 15 9.68 -18.29 9.13
N VAL A 16 8.45 -18.79 9.28
CA VAL A 16 7.25 -17.98 9.01
C VAL A 16 7.15 -16.80 9.99
N GLY A 17 7.41 -17.05 11.28
CA GLY A 17 7.40 -16.01 12.31
C GLY A 17 8.45 -14.93 12.08
N SER A 18 9.67 -15.31 11.67
CA SER A 18 10.76 -14.36 11.41
C SER A 18 10.53 -13.51 10.15
N VAL A 19 9.98 -14.08 9.07
CA VAL A 19 9.61 -13.33 7.87
C VAL A 19 8.47 -12.35 8.16
N ALA A 20 7.45 -12.78 8.90
CA ALA A 20 6.34 -11.92 9.32
C ALA A 20 6.81 -10.79 10.24
N LEU A 21 7.67 -11.10 11.21
CA LEU A 21 8.26 -10.12 12.13
C LEU A 21 9.15 -9.12 11.38
N ALA A 22 9.96 -9.56 10.42
CA ALA A 22 10.80 -8.69 9.60
C ALA A 22 9.94 -7.74 8.74
N GLY A 23 8.85 -8.24 8.14
CA GLY A 23 7.88 -7.41 7.43
C GLY A 23 7.19 -6.39 8.34
N TYR A 24 6.83 -6.80 9.57
CA TYR A 24 6.21 -5.92 10.57
C TYR A 24 7.15 -4.83 11.08
N VAL A 25 8.42 -5.18 11.37
CA VAL A 25 9.45 -4.22 11.79
C VAL A 25 9.79 -3.25 10.66
N ALA A 26 9.90 -3.73 9.42
CA ALA A 26 10.04 -2.85 8.26
C ALA A 26 8.87 -1.86 8.19
N ARG A 27 7.63 -2.33 8.37
CA ARG A 27 6.43 -1.48 8.38
C ARG A 27 6.46 -0.41 9.47
N LEU A 28 6.94 -0.75 10.67
CA LEU A 28 7.12 0.17 11.80
C LEU A 28 8.23 1.21 11.54
N VAL A 29 9.40 0.78 11.06
CA VAL A 29 10.58 1.63 10.83
C VAL A 29 10.36 2.59 9.65
N PHE A 30 9.62 2.17 8.62
CA PHE A 30 9.24 3.04 7.50
C PHE A 30 8.01 3.92 7.79
N GLY A 31 7.48 3.93 9.03
CA GLY A 31 6.47 4.90 9.48
C GLY A 31 5.02 4.57 9.11
N SER A 32 4.68 3.31 8.86
CA SER A 32 3.34 2.86 8.43
C SER A 32 2.62 1.96 9.44
N ALA A 33 2.83 2.25 10.73
CA ALA A 33 2.01 1.70 11.81
C ALA A 33 1.09 2.79 12.35
N GLU A 34 0.05 3.14 11.59
CA GLU A 34 -1.13 3.71 12.22
C GLU A 34 -1.82 2.59 13.00
N LEU A 35 -1.70 2.63 14.34
CA LEU A 35 -2.46 1.75 15.23
C LEU A 35 -3.95 1.85 14.84
N PRO A 36 -4.63 0.72 14.60
CA PRO A 36 -6.06 0.74 14.32
C PRO A 36 -6.80 1.19 15.58
N ARG A 37 -7.16 2.48 15.65
CA ARG A 37 -7.94 3.08 16.73
C ARG A 37 -9.42 2.70 16.60
N VAL A 38 -9.69 1.40 16.73
CA VAL A 38 -11.02 0.77 16.65
C VAL A 38 -11.98 1.21 17.78
N LEU A 39 -11.55 2.07 18.71
CA LEU A 39 -12.31 2.38 19.93
C LEU A 39 -12.89 3.79 20.06
N ARG A 40 -12.76 4.69 19.08
CA ARG A 40 -13.33 6.05 19.23
C ARG A 40 -14.66 6.23 18.50
N ARG A 41 -15.57 5.28 18.74
CA ARG A 41 -16.98 5.36 18.41
C ARG A 41 -17.66 6.25 19.47
N ARG A 42 -18.40 7.27 19.03
CA ARG A 42 -19.21 8.26 19.80
C ARG A 42 -18.52 9.55 20.21
N GLN A 43 -18.13 10.42 19.28
CA GLN A 43 -18.39 11.85 19.47
C GLN A 43 -18.74 12.48 18.12
N GLU A 44 -19.96 12.99 18.05
CA GLU A 44 -20.48 13.85 16.98
C GLU A 44 -19.67 15.15 16.99
N GLN A 45 -18.60 15.20 16.20
CA GLN A 45 -17.82 16.41 15.95
C GLN A 45 -17.97 16.81 14.48
N PRO A 46 -18.04 18.12 14.16
CA PRO A 46 -18.18 18.59 12.78
C PRO A 46 -17.13 17.93 11.89
N ALA A 47 -17.55 17.43 10.73
CA ALA A 47 -16.74 16.62 9.83
C ALA A 47 -15.51 17.40 9.33
N VAL A 48 -14.43 17.37 10.10
CA VAL A 48 -13.09 17.61 9.58
C VAL A 48 -12.84 16.50 8.55
N PRO A 49 -12.47 16.81 7.30
CA PRO A 49 -12.16 15.78 6.31
C PRO A 49 -11.20 14.76 6.91
N ALA A 50 -11.62 13.51 7.00
CA ALA A 50 -10.84 12.44 7.59
C ALA A 50 -9.70 12.08 6.63
N GLY A 51 -8.54 12.70 6.81
CA GLY A 51 -7.35 12.42 6.01
C GLY A 51 -6.66 13.68 5.48
N ARG A 52 -5.64 13.48 4.65
CA ARG A 52 -4.98 14.58 3.95
C ARG A 52 -5.96 15.20 2.94
N PRO A 53 -5.86 16.51 2.67
CA PRO A 53 -6.64 17.14 1.60
C PRO A 53 -6.44 16.40 0.27
N LEU A 54 -7.54 16.11 -0.43
CA LEU A 54 -7.52 15.34 -1.67
C LEU A 54 -6.60 15.97 -2.73
N GLU A 55 -6.48 17.30 -2.73
CA GLU A 55 -5.62 18.06 -3.64
C GLU A 55 -4.15 17.70 -3.44
N ARG A 56 -3.73 17.45 -2.18
CA ARG A 56 -2.35 17.04 -1.87
C ARG A 56 -2.11 15.60 -2.32
N VAL A 57 -3.09 14.72 -2.15
CA VAL A 57 -3.02 13.33 -2.65
C VAL A 57 -2.93 13.31 -4.17
N ALA A 58 -3.74 14.11 -4.86
CA ALA A 58 -3.69 14.27 -6.31
C ALA A 58 -2.33 14.82 -6.79
N ALA A 59 -1.76 15.79 -6.07
CA ALA A 59 -0.45 16.33 -6.36
C ALA A 59 0.67 15.28 -6.16
N ASP A 60 0.56 14.44 -5.13
CA ASP A 60 1.48 13.33 -4.90
C ASP A 60 1.40 12.29 -6.02
N LEU A 61 0.20 11.91 -6.47
CA LEU A 61 0.03 10.99 -7.61
C LEU A 61 0.71 11.52 -8.87
N ARG A 62 0.47 12.79 -9.22
CA ARG A 62 1.12 13.44 -10.37
C ARG A 62 2.64 13.47 -10.24
N ARG A 63 3.15 13.81 -9.05
CA ARG A 63 4.60 13.83 -8.78
C ARG A 63 5.21 12.44 -8.94
N LEU A 64 4.61 11.42 -8.33
CA LEU A 64 5.13 10.05 -8.31
C LEU A 64 5.06 9.40 -9.70
N SER A 65 3.98 9.59 -10.44
CA SER A 65 3.89 9.15 -11.84
C SER A 65 4.99 9.78 -12.70
N ALA A 66 5.17 11.11 -12.61
CA ALA A 66 6.26 11.79 -13.32
C ALA A 66 7.66 11.32 -12.89
N GLN A 67 7.84 10.88 -11.64
CA GLN A 67 9.09 10.28 -11.19
C GLN A 67 9.28 8.87 -11.76
N LEU A 68 8.21 8.07 -11.87
CA LEU A 68 8.24 6.70 -12.40
C LEU A 68 8.65 6.69 -13.88
N VAL A 69 8.08 7.59 -14.67
CA VAL A 69 8.40 7.74 -16.11
C VAL A 69 9.86 8.16 -16.30
N ARG A 70 10.43 8.96 -15.39
CA ARG A 70 11.80 9.49 -15.48
C ARG A 70 12.87 8.58 -14.89
N VAL A 71 12.52 7.38 -14.42
CA VAL A 71 13.53 6.43 -13.92
C VAL A 71 14.43 5.99 -15.08
N PRO A 72 15.75 6.27 -15.05
CA PRO A 72 16.64 5.92 -16.17
C PRO A 72 16.72 4.41 -16.39
N ALA A 73 16.88 4.00 -17.65
CA ALA A 73 17.32 2.67 -17.99
C ALA A 73 18.71 2.43 -17.36
N GLY A 74 18.84 1.43 -16.50
CA GLY A 74 20.05 1.16 -15.72
C GLY A 74 19.99 1.59 -14.24
N ALA A 75 18.92 2.27 -13.81
CA ALA A 75 18.70 2.51 -12.38
C ALA A 75 18.47 1.18 -11.63
N PRO A 76 18.90 1.08 -10.35
CA PRO A 76 18.67 -0.12 -9.55
C PRO A 76 17.19 -0.48 -9.49
N MET A 77 16.87 -1.77 -9.68
CA MET A 77 15.49 -2.26 -9.63
C MET A 77 14.79 -1.94 -8.29
N ALA A 78 15.55 -1.88 -7.19
CA ALA A 78 15.05 -1.46 -5.89
C ALA A 78 14.45 -0.04 -5.92
N ARG A 79 15.07 0.90 -6.64
CA ARG A 79 14.57 2.28 -6.78
C ARG A 79 13.24 2.30 -7.52
N ARG A 80 13.14 1.59 -8.65
CA ARG A 80 11.90 1.51 -9.43
C ARG A 80 10.78 0.87 -8.62
N ARG A 81 11.07 -0.22 -7.91
CA ARG A 81 10.09 -0.92 -7.05
C ARG A 81 9.65 -0.07 -5.87
N GLY A 82 10.56 0.63 -5.20
CA GLY A 82 10.22 1.52 -4.09
C GLY A 82 9.32 2.66 -4.53
N LEU A 83 9.60 3.25 -5.69
CA LEU A 83 8.76 4.31 -6.24
C LEU A 83 7.38 3.80 -6.68
N GLN A 84 7.31 2.59 -7.23
CA GLN A 84 6.04 1.93 -7.57
C GLN A 84 5.22 1.65 -6.32
N ALA A 85 5.85 1.17 -5.24
CA ALA A 85 5.18 0.94 -3.96
C ALA A 85 4.60 2.24 -3.38
N ALA A 86 5.40 3.32 -3.37
CA ALA A 86 4.92 4.62 -2.93
C ALA A 86 3.76 5.14 -3.78
N TYR A 87 3.78 4.90 -5.10
CA TYR A 87 2.67 5.25 -5.97
C TYR A 87 1.40 4.45 -5.65
N ASP A 88 1.53 3.14 -5.44
CA ASP A 88 0.42 2.26 -5.07
C ASP A 88 -0.18 2.65 -3.71
N ASP A 89 0.65 3.07 -2.74
CA ASP A 89 0.19 3.54 -1.43
C ASP A 89 -0.67 4.81 -1.54
N VAL A 90 -0.27 5.76 -2.39
CA VAL A 90 -1.05 6.99 -2.65
C VAL A 90 -2.33 6.68 -3.45
N LEU A 91 -2.31 5.68 -4.35
CA LEU A 91 -3.54 5.21 -5.02
C LEU A 91 -4.54 4.63 -4.02
N VAL A 92 -4.06 3.84 -3.05
CA VAL A 92 -4.91 3.30 -1.97
C VAL A 92 -5.45 4.43 -1.08
N GLU A 93 -4.64 5.44 -0.76
CA GLU A 93 -5.10 6.63 -0.05
C GLU A 93 -6.21 7.36 -0.81
N ALA A 94 -6.00 7.64 -2.10
CA ALA A 94 -6.99 8.29 -2.96
C ALA A 94 -8.29 7.47 -3.06
N ALA A 95 -8.17 6.15 -3.22
CA ALA A 95 -9.32 5.26 -3.29
C ALA A 95 -10.13 5.27 -1.99
N ARG A 96 -9.47 5.33 -0.83
CA ARG A 96 -10.17 5.47 0.46
C ARG A 96 -10.88 6.82 0.61
N LEU A 97 -10.24 7.91 0.20
CA LEU A 97 -10.82 9.26 0.27
C LEU A 97 -12.05 9.43 -0.63
N LEU A 98 -12.05 8.76 -1.79
CA LEU A 98 -13.16 8.78 -2.75
C LEU A 98 -14.08 7.57 -2.63
N GLU A 99 -13.93 6.77 -1.57
CA GLU A 99 -14.74 5.56 -1.30
C GLU A 99 -14.79 4.56 -2.48
N VAL A 100 -13.72 4.51 -3.26
CA VAL A 100 -13.54 3.57 -4.37
C VAL A 100 -13.09 2.20 -3.83
N PRO A 101 -13.81 1.11 -4.13
CA PRO A 101 -13.38 -0.24 -3.75
C PRO A 101 -12.03 -0.62 -4.37
N GLN A 102 -11.13 -1.17 -3.58
CA GLN A 102 -9.76 -1.52 -3.97
C GLN A 102 -9.24 -2.75 -3.20
N THR A 103 -8.31 -3.48 -3.82
CA THR A 103 -7.59 -4.62 -3.22
C THR A 103 -6.07 -4.57 -3.43
N LEU A 104 -5.52 -3.41 -3.81
CA LEU A 104 -4.10 -3.17 -4.12
C LEU A 104 -3.14 -3.57 -2.99
N ASP A 105 -3.58 -3.48 -1.72
CA ASP A 105 -2.83 -3.86 -0.53
C ASP A 105 -2.90 -5.36 -0.23
N ALA A 106 -3.90 -6.06 -0.76
CA ALA A 106 -4.10 -7.50 -0.60
C ALA A 106 -3.49 -8.33 -1.75
N VAL A 107 -3.25 -7.73 -2.92
CA VAL A 107 -2.73 -8.44 -4.10
C VAL A 107 -1.20 -8.49 -4.09
N PRO A 108 -0.57 -9.70 -4.15
CA PRO A 108 0.88 -9.84 -4.23
C PRO A 108 1.47 -9.17 -5.49
N PRO A 109 2.73 -8.70 -5.45
CA PRO A 109 3.39 -8.13 -6.63
C PRO A 109 3.36 -9.07 -7.84
N GLY A 110 3.08 -8.51 -9.02
CA GLY A 110 2.98 -9.25 -10.28
C GLY A 110 1.83 -8.73 -11.15
N ARG A 111 1.53 -9.45 -12.24
CA ARG A 111 0.52 -9.03 -13.21
C ARG A 111 -0.86 -8.76 -12.60
N ALA A 112 -1.29 -9.57 -11.63
CA ALA A 112 -2.57 -9.36 -10.95
C ALA A 112 -2.63 -7.99 -10.27
N ARG A 113 -1.54 -7.56 -9.63
CA ARG A 113 -1.45 -6.24 -8.98
C ARG A 113 -1.42 -5.11 -10.00
N ASP A 114 -0.75 -5.32 -11.13
CA ASP A 114 -0.71 -4.34 -12.23
C ASP A 114 -2.11 -4.13 -12.85
N VAL A 115 -2.89 -5.20 -13.01
CA VAL A 115 -4.28 -5.13 -13.48
C VAL A 115 -5.17 -4.40 -12.47
N GLU A 116 -5.06 -4.75 -11.19
CA GLU A 116 -5.81 -4.07 -10.13
C GLU A 116 -5.45 -2.59 -10.05
N ARG A 117 -4.16 -2.25 -10.20
CA ARG A 117 -3.70 -0.85 -10.27
C ARG A 117 -4.42 -0.10 -11.38
N LEU A 118 -4.43 -0.64 -12.60
CA LEU A 118 -5.10 -0.02 -13.74
C LEU A 118 -6.60 0.18 -13.46
N ARG A 119 -7.27 -0.86 -12.93
CA ARG A 119 -8.69 -0.77 -12.55
C ARG A 119 -8.96 0.35 -11.54
N VAL A 120 -8.12 0.48 -10.51
CA VAL A 120 -8.25 1.52 -9.48
C VAL A 120 -8.00 2.91 -10.08
N GLN A 121 -6.99 3.07 -10.94
CA GLN A 121 -6.74 4.33 -11.64
C GLN A 121 -7.95 4.75 -12.48
N THR A 122 -8.53 3.82 -13.24
CA THR A 122 -9.74 4.08 -14.03
C THR A 122 -10.93 4.47 -13.16
N ALA A 123 -11.13 3.78 -12.02
CA ALA A 123 -12.22 4.08 -11.09
C ALA A 123 -12.06 5.46 -10.45
N LEU A 124 -10.84 5.84 -10.07
CA LEU A 124 -10.51 7.18 -9.57
C LEU A 124 -10.73 8.26 -10.63
N ALA A 125 -10.34 7.99 -11.88
CA ALA A 125 -10.60 8.88 -13.00
C ALA A 125 -12.12 9.09 -13.23
N THR A 126 -12.90 8.02 -13.12
CA THR A 126 -14.37 8.07 -13.20
C THR A 126 -14.97 8.88 -12.06
N ALA A 127 -14.37 8.84 -10.87
CA ALA A 127 -14.74 9.66 -9.72
C ALA A 127 -14.28 11.14 -9.83
N GLY A 128 -13.65 11.54 -10.95
CA GLY A 128 -13.24 12.91 -11.22
C GLY A 128 -11.81 13.26 -10.80
N LEU A 129 -11.02 12.29 -10.31
CA LEU A 129 -9.62 12.51 -9.98
C LEU A 129 -8.75 12.38 -11.24
N VAL A 130 -7.98 13.42 -11.58
CA VAL A 130 -7.03 13.33 -12.69
C VAL A 130 -5.86 12.43 -12.29
N VAL A 131 -5.94 11.17 -12.70
CA VAL A 131 -4.86 10.18 -12.55
C VAL A 131 -4.09 10.11 -13.87
N PRO A 132 -2.75 10.25 -13.85
CA PRO A 132 -1.95 10.11 -15.05
C PRO A 132 -1.89 8.64 -15.51
N ASP A 133 -2.12 8.43 -16.80
CA ASP A 133 -2.03 7.13 -17.51
C ASP A 133 -0.58 6.66 -17.72
#